data_AF-A0A6P2C0P2-F1
#
_entry.id   AF-A0A6P2C0P2-F1
#
_cell.length_a   1.000
_cell.length_b   1.000
_cell.length_c   1.000
_cell.angle_alpha   90.00
_cell.angle_beta   90.00
_cell.angle_gamma   90.00
#
_symmetry.space_group_name_H-M   'P 1'
#
loop_
_entity.id
_entity.type
_entity.pdbx_description
1 polymer ?
#
loop_
_entity_poly.entity_id
_entity_poly.type
_entity_poly.pdbx_seq_one_letter_code
_entity_poly.pdbx_strand_id
1 'polypeptide(L)'
;MATKKVTVTLDESSLEQIRSLVQAGTAPSVSGFVQHAVRVALDDVAGWGAMLADALRRTGGEMSDEERAWADGVLGGSEPAA
;
A
#
# COMPACT_ATOMS: atom_id res chain seq x y z
N MET A 1 -17.48 -12.67 -1.76
CA MET A 1 -16.01 -12.73 -1.90
C MET A 1 -15.55 -14.16 -1.67
N ALA A 2 -14.83 -14.76 -2.61
CA ALA A 2 -14.26 -16.09 -2.41
C ALA A 2 -13.00 -15.99 -1.54
N THR A 3 -12.93 -16.73 -0.44
CA THR A 3 -11.72 -16.82 0.39
C THR A 3 -10.81 -17.94 -0.10
N LYS A 4 -9.49 -17.73 -0.06
CA LYS A 4 -8.48 -18.74 -0.36
C LYS A 4 -7.57 -18.91 0.87
N LYS A 5 -7.20 -20.16 1.19
CA LYS A 5 -6.22 -20.45 2.24
C LYS A 5 -4.82 -20.23 1.67
N VAL A 6 -3.96 -19.63 2.48
CA VAL A 6 -2.54 -19.43 2.20
C VAL A 6 -1.74 -19.99 3.37
N THR A 7 -0.58 -20.56 3.08
CA THR A 7 0.40 -20.97 4.08
C THR A 7 1.50 -19.92 4.10
N VAL A 8 1.88 -19.45 5.28
CA VAL A 8 2.93 -18.46 5.48
C VAL A 8 3.87 -18.93 6.58
N THR A 9 5.14 -18.57 6.46
CA THR A 9 6.15 -18.80 7.51
C THR A 9 6.32 -17.49 8.28
N LEU A 10 6.29 -17.57 9.60
CA LEU A 10 6.55 -16.47 10.53
C LEU A 10 7.65 -16.90 11.49
N ASP A 11 8.39 -15.94 12.02
CA ASP A 11 9.34 -16.19 13.11
C ASP A 11 8.60 -16.71 14.36
N GLU A 12 9.22 -17.63 15.09
CA GLU A 12 8.61 -18.22 16.29
C GLU A 12 8.24 -17.15 17.33
N SER A 13 9.10 -16.14 17.51
CA SER A 13 8.86 -15.02 18.43
C SER A 13 7.61 -14.20 18.05
N SER A 14 7.29 -14.12 16.76
CA SER A 14 6.05 -13.47 16.30
C SER A 14 4.84 -14.34 16.62
N LEU A 15 4.95 -15.65 16.41
CA LEU A 15 3.87 -16.59 16.74
C LEU A 15 3.57 -16.60 18.24
N GLU A 16 4.60 -16.55 19.09
CA GLU A 16 4.46 -16.44 20.55
C GLU A 16 3.70 -15.17 20.97
N GLN A 17 4.07 -14.01 20.40
CA GLN A 17 3.37 -12.75 20.67
C GLN A 17 1.91 -12.80 20.24
N ILE A 18 1.62 -13.36 19.06
CA ILE A 18 0.23 -13.50 18.59
C ILE A 18 -0.56 -14.39 19.54
N ARG A 19 0.02 -15.51 19.99
CA ARG A 19 -0.63 -16.41 20.97
C ARG A 19 -0.92 -15.69 22.29
N SER A 20 -0.01 -14.84 22.77
CA SER A 20 -0.22 -14.03 23.97
C SER A 20 -1.42 -13.08 23.80
N LEU A 21 -1.55 -12.43 22.65
CA LEU A 21 -2.69 -11.54 22.35
C LEU A 21 -4.02 -12.30 22.27
N VAL A 22 -4.00 -13.53 21.76
CA VAL A 22 -5.19 -14.40 21.74
C VAL A 22 -5.57 -14.82 23.15
N GLN A 23 -4.59 -15.21 23.98
CA GLN A 23 -4.85 -15.56 25.38
C GLN A 23 -5.39 -14.38 26.19
N ALA A 24 -4.92 -13.16 25.90
CA ALA A 24 -5.44 -11.93 26.49
C ALA A 24 -6.84 -11.53 25.99
N GLY A 25 -7.40 -12.24 25.00
CA GLY A 25 -8.72 -11.94 24.41
C GLY A 25 -8.73 -10.77 23.43
N THR A 26 -7.57 -10.21 23.08
CA THR A 26 -7.43 -9.08 22.15
C THR A 26 -7.61 -9.50 20.69
N ALA A 27 -7.39 -10.79 20.38
CA ALA A 27 -7.64 -11.36 19.07
C ALA A 27 -8.42 -12.68 19.19
N PRO A 28 -9.38 -12.95 18.27
CA PRO A 28 -10.23 -14.15 18.35
C PRO A 28 -9.48 -15.45 18.04
N SER A 29 -8.38 -15.39 17.29
CA SER A 29 -7.49 -16.52 16.97
C SER A 29 -6.22 -16.03 16.30
N VAL A 30 -5.22 -16.90 16.16
CA VAL A 30 -3.99 -16.60 15.39
C VAL A 30 -4.33 -16.24 13.95
N SER A 31 -5.18 -17.03 13.28
CA SER A 31 -5.61 -16.73 11.91
C SER A 31 -6.38 -15.42 11.80
N GLY A 32 -7.22 -15.10 12.80
CA GLY A 32 -7.95 -13.84 12.87
C GLY A 32 -7.02 -12.64 13.02
N PHE A 33 -5.99 -12.75 13.86
CA PHE A 33 -4.94 -11.74 13.98
C PHE A 33 -4.23 -11.51 12.64
N VAL A 34 -3.77 -12.59 11.98
CA VAL A 34 -3.06 -12.48 10.69
C VAL A 34 -3.95 -11.86 9.62
N GLN A 35 -5.22 -12.26 9.54
CA GLN A 35 -6.17 -11.66 8.60
C GLN A 35 -6.39 -10.16 8.84
N HIS A 36 -6.43 -9.75 10.11
CA HIS A 36 -6.54 -8.33 10.46
C HIS A 36 -5.28 -7.56 10.07
N ALA A 37 -4.10 -8.09 10.40
CA ALA A 37 -2.81 -7.48 10.03
C ALA A 37 -2.65 -7.31 8.52
N VAL A 38 -3.01 -8.33 7.72
CA VAL A 38 -2.99 -8.25 6.25
C VAL A 38 -3.92 -7.15 5.75
N ARG A 39 -5.11 -7.00 6.33
CA ARG A 39 -6.05 -5.94 5.94
C ARG A 39 -5.49 -4.55 6.25
N VAL A 40 -4.96 -4.36 7.45
CA VAL A 40 -4.32 -3.09 7.85
C VAL A 40 -3.18 -2.73 6.91
N ALA A 41 -2.33 -3.70 6.56
CA ALA A 41 -1.22 -3.46 5.64
C ALA A 41 -1.70 -3.09 4.22
N LEU A 42 -2.77 -3.73 3.72
CA LEU A 42 -3.36 -3.38 2.42
C LEU A 42 -4.00 -1.99 2.43
N ASP A 43 -4.72 -1.65 3.50
CA ASP A 43 -5.34 -0.34 3.68
C ASP A 43 -4.28 0.78 3.77
N ASP A 44 -3.16 0.53 4.45
CA ASP A 44 -2.03 1.47 4.56
C ASP A 44 -1.34 1.72 3.21
N VAL A 45 -1.06 0.65 2.44
CA VAL A 45 -0.51 0.80 1.07
C VAL A 45 -1.44 1.62 0.18
N ALA A 46 -2.76 1.40 0.27
CA ALA A 46 -3.74 2.17 -0.48
C ALA A 46 -3.81 3.63 -0.01
N GLY A 47 -3.76 3.86 1.30
CA GLY A 47 -3.80 5.18 1.92
C GLY A 47 -2.57 6.02 1.62
N TRP A 48 -1.37 5.41 1.67
CA TRP A 48 -0.11 6.09 1.41
C TRP A 48 -0.04 6.62 -0.02
N GLY A 49 -0.45 5.83 -1.02
CA GLY A 49 -0.50 6.28 -2.41
C GLY A 49 -1.43 7.47 -2.61
N ALA A 50 -2.60 7.46 -1.97
CA ALA A 50 -3.55 8.57 -2.01
C ALA A 50 -2.99 9.83 -1.34
N MET A 51 -2.34 9.67 -0.18
CA MET A 51 -1.71 10.76 0.57
C MET A 51 -0.54 11.37 -0.22
N LEU A 52 0.32 10.54 -0.82
CA LEU A 52 1.42 11.00 -1.65
C LEU A 52 0.91 11.74 -2.89
N ALA A 53 -0.10 11.18 -3.58
CA ALA A 53 -0.70 11.84 -4.74
C ALA A 53 -1.30 13.21 -4.38
N ASP A 54 -1.93 13.32 -3.21
CA ASP A 54 -2.47 14.59 -2.72
C ASP A 54 -1.37 15.59 -2.35
N ALA A 55 -0.33 15.13 -1.66
CA ALA A 55 0.83 15.97 -1.33
C ALA A 55 1.51 16.49 -2.60
N LEU A 56 1.76 15.62 -3.59
CA LEU A 56 2.36 16.00 -4.87
C LEU A 56 1.50 17.01 -5.63
N ARG A 57 0.17 16.88 -5.64
CA ARG A 57 -0.71 17.90 -6.24
C ARG A 57 -0.60 19.24 -5.53
N ARG A 58 -0.57 19.25 -4.20
CA ARG A 58 -0.50 20.48 -3.40
C ARG A 58 0.84 21.21 -3.55
N THR A 59 1.94 20.47 -3.65
CA THR A 59 3.29 21.06 -3.70
C THR A 59 3.78 21.28 -5.13
N GLY A 60 3.34 20.46 -6.08
CA GLY A 60 3.77 20.51 -7.48
C GLY A 60 2.89 21.40 -8.36
N GLY A 61 1.65 21.68 -7.97
CA GLY A 61 0.70 22.41 -8.82
C GLY A 61 0.32 21.62 -10.09
N GLU A 62 -0.44 22.23 -10.99
CA GLU A 62 -0.66 21.64 -12.32
C GLU A 62 0.60 21.77 -13.16
N MET A 63 0.98 20.70 -13.86
CA MET A 63 2.14 20.71 -14.76
C MET A 63 1.93 21.77 -15.84
N SER A 64 2.81 22.76 -15.87
CA SER A 64 2.76 23.82 -16.88
C SER A 64 3.08 23.27 -18.27
N ASP A 65 2.66 24.00 -19.30
CA ASP A 65 2.94 23.62 -20.69
C ASP A 65 4.45 23.64 -21.00
N GLU A 66 5.21 24.53 -20.35
CA GLU A 66 6.67 24.61 -20.49
C GLU A 66 7.36 23.39 -19.86
N GLU A 67 6.93 22.97 -18.66
CA GLU A 67 7.46 21.78 -18.00
C GLU A 67 7.11 20.50 -18.78
N ARG A 68 5.91 20.44 -19.36
CA ARG A 68 5.49 19.32 -20.22
C ARG A 68 6.35 19.23 -21.47
N ALA A 69 6.55 20.36 -22.17
CA ALA A 69 7.39 20.42 -23.36
C ALA A 69 8.86 20.06 -23.07
N TRP A 70 9.39 20.51 -21.93
CA TRP A 70 10.72 20.11 -21.47
C TRP A 70 10.80 18.60 -21.21
N ALA A 71 9.81 18.05 -20.48
CA ALA A 71 9.78 16.62 -20.15
C ALA A 71 9.67 15.75 -21.40
N ASP A 72 8.82 16.12 -22.37
CA ASP A 72 8.67 15.42 -23.64
C ASP A 72 9.99 15.41 -24.43
N GLY A 73 10.73 16.53 -24.41
CA GLY A 73 12.05 16.63 -25.04
C GLY A 73 13.14 15.78 -24.37
N VAL A 74 13.10 15.60 -23.05
CA VAL A 74 14.09 14.82 -22.29
C VAL A 74 13.78 13.33 -22.26
N LEU A 75 12.50 12.97 -22.14
CA LEU A 75 12.02 11.58 -22.04
C LEU A 75 11.81 10.92 -23.40
N GLY A 76 12.02 11.65 -24.49
CA GLY A 76 11.91 11.14 -25.87
C GLY A 76 10.47 10.90 -26.32
N GLY A 77 9.52 11.68 -25.81
CA GLY A 77 8.11 11.63 -26.20
C GLY A 77 7.90 12.26 -27.57
N SER A 78 8.09 11.46 -28.63
CA SER A 78 7.71 11.84 -30.00
C SER A 78 6.17 11.94 -30.11
N GLU A 79 5.70 13.15 -30.46
CA GLU A 79 4.37 13.63 -30.88
C GLU A 79 3.13 12.69 -30.88
N PRO A 80 1.94 13.17 -30.42
CA PRO A 80 0.68 12.56 -30.83
C PRO A 80 0.41 12.88 -32.31
N ALA A 81 0.11 11.83 -33.08
CA ALA A 81 -0.33 11.93 -34.47
C ALA A 81 -1.60 12.79 -34.61
N ALA A 82 -1.63 13.58 -35.69
CA ALA A 82 -2.70 14.48 -36.12
C ALA A 82 -4.08 13.82 -36.29
#